data_AF-A0A5U0A7E7-F1
#
_entry.id   AF-A0A5U0A7E7-F1
#
_cell.length_a   1.000
_cell.length_b   1.000
_cell.length_c   1.000
_cell.angle_alpha   90.00
_cell.angle_beta   90.00
_cell.angle_gamma   90.00
#
_symmetry.space_group_name_H-M   'P 1'
#
loop_
_entity.id
_entity.type
_entity.pdbx_description
1 polymer ?
#
loop_
_entity_poly.entity_id
_entity_poly.type
_entity_poly.pdbx_seq_one_letter_code
_entity_poly.pdbx_strand_id
1 'polypeptide(L)'
;ISELQKNNIENDGELSLMKGKVSTNIITSPVAGTILKIDHNLKKGSFIEQYQSIMTVKQNSNGQVIEAKFDAKYRPYIYEGASVKVSVNSTAFKNNFSARVAKISPDSFSDNPNDSRERRYYRVTIDSFDNVSDVNYLPEGIPVNVFATSKKISIFEYIIASFKSDMTFVW
;
A
#
# COMPACT_ATOMS: atom_id res chain seq x y z
N ILE A 1 -34.75 41.56 8.43
CA ILE A 1 -34.36 40.63 9.52
C ILE A 1 -34.39 41.44 10.79
N SER A 2 -35.16 41.03 11.79
CA SER A 2 -35.24 41.73 13.09
C SER A 2 -33.88 41.62 13.81
N GLU A 3 -33.46 42.66 14.53
CA GLU A 3 -32.22 42.67 15.32
C GLU A 3 -32.15 41.48 16.30
N LEU A 4 -33.30 41.05 16.81
CA LEU A 4 -33.45 39.84 17.63
C LEU A 4 -33.13 38.55 16.87
N GLN A 5 -33.49 38.47 15.59
CA GLN A 5 -33.17 37.30 14.75
C GLN A 5 -31.67 37.24 14.43
N LYS A 6 -31.02 38.39 14.23
CA LYS A 6 -29.58 38.47 14.03
C LYS A 6 -28.82 38.00 15.28
N ASN A 7 -29.18 38.51 16.45
CA ASN A 7 -28.54 38.13 17.71
C ASN A 7 -28.75 36.66 18.07
N ASN A 8 -29.92 36.09 17.76
CA ASN A 8 -30.14 34.65 17.95
C ASN A 8 -29.24 33.81 17.04
N ILE A 9 -29.07 34.18 15.78
CA ILE A 9 -28.17 33.47 14.85
C ILE A 9 -26.71 33.56 15.30
N GLU A 10 -26.28 34.72 15.79
CA GLU A 10 -24.92 34.91 16.33
C GLU A 10 -24.69 34.05 17.59
N ASN A 11 -25.63 34.08 18.54
CA ASN A 11 -25.55 33.26 19.76
C ASN A 11 -25.58 31.75 19.46
N ASP A 12 -26.41 31.31 18.52
CA ASP A 12 -26.47 29.92 18.08
C ASP A 12 -25.16 29.49 17.40
N GLY A 13 -24.58 30.39 16.60
CA GLY A 13 -23.26 30.22 16.00
C GLY A 13 -22.17 30.05 17.05
N GLU A 14 -22.09 30.96 18.02
CA GLU A 14 -21.13 30.88 19.12
C GLU A 14 -21.30 29.60 19.95
N LEU A 15 -22.55 29.23 20.26
CA LEU A 15 -22.85 27.99 20.99
C LEU A 15 -22.40 26.76 20.20
N SER A 16 -22.60 26.73 18.89
CA SER A 16 -22.16 25.64 18.02
C SER A 16 -20.63 25.50 18.01
N LEU A 17 -19.91 26.63 17.99
CA LEU A 17 -18.45 26.66 18.05
C LEU A 17 -17.94 26.18 19.41
N MET A 18 -18.57 26.60 20.50
CA MET A 18 -18.24 26.12 21.85
C MET A 18 -18.47 24.61 22.00
N LYS A 19 -19.61 24.10 21.50
CA LYS A 19 -19.89 22.65 21.47
C LYS A 19 -18.84 21.91 20.63
N GLY A 20 -18.44 22.47 19.49
CA GLY A 20 -17.34 21.96 18.68
C GLY A 20 -16.04 21.83 19.49
N LYS A 21 -15.63 22.90 20.19
CA LYS A 21 -14.42 22.90 21.03
C LYS A 21 -14.44 21.84 22.13
N VAL A 22 -15.60 21.63 22.76
CA VAL A 22 -15.74 20.57 23.78
C VAL A 22 -15.60 19.18 23.15
N SER A 23 -16.22 18.96 21.98
CA SER A 23 -16.13 17.66 21.29
C SER A 23 -14.70 17.33 20.83
N THR A 24 -13.91 18.34 20.46
CA THR A 24 -12.51 18.15 20.03
C THR A 24 -11.56 17.80 21.19
N ASN A 25 -11.99 17.92 22.45
CA ASN A 25 -11.18 17.49 23.60
C ASN A 25 -11.22 15.97 23.81
N ILE A 26 -12.10 15.25 23.09
CA ILE A 26 -12.19 13.79 23.15
C ILE A 26 -11.67 13.25 21.82
N ILE A 27 -10.54 12.55 21.87
CA ILE A 27 -9.96 11.93 20.68
C ILE A 27 -10.51 10.51 20.59
N THR A 28 -11.33 10.27 19.57
CA THR A 28 -11.88 8.96 19.24
C THR A 28 -11.16 8.39 18.03
N SER A 29 -11.01 7.06 17.98
CA SER A 29 -10.42 6.42 16.81
C SER A 29 -11.37 6.56 15.61
N PRO A 30 -10.90 7.04 14.44
CA PRO A 30 -11.73 7.14 13.25
C PRO A 30 -12.01 5.75 12.63
N VAL A 31 -11.22 4.74 12.96
CA VAL A 31 -11.31 3.39 12.41
C VAL A 31 -11.20 2.32 13.49
N ALA A 32 -11.89 1.20 13.29
CA ALA A 32 -11.68 0.00 14.10
C ALA A 32 -10.33 -0.63 13.75
N GLY A 33 -9.49 -0.91 14.76
CA GLY A 33 -8.09 -1.22 14.49
C GLY A 33 -7.25 -1.55 15.72
N THR A 34 -5.96 -1.76 15.48
CA THR A 34 -4.95 -1.96 16.52
C THR A 34 -4.02 -0.76 16.57
N ILE A 35 -3.68 -0.30 17.77
CA ILE A 35 -2.73 0.79 17.96
C ILE A 35 -1.32 0.26 17.69
N LEU A 36 -0.65 0.79 16.66
CA LEU A 36 0.74 0.42 16.34
C LEU A 36 1.73 1.16 17.22
N LYS A 37 1.43 2.43 17.44
CA LYS A 37 2.31 3.34 18.17
C LYS A 37 1.49 4.40 18.87
N ILE A 38 1.87 4.67 20.11
CA ILE A 38 1.45 5.86 20.83
C ILE A 38 2.64 6.81 20.74
N ASP A 39 2.43 7.93 20.06
CA ASP A 39 3.43 8.98 19.97
C ASP A 39 3.40 9.77 21.29
N HIS A 40 4.59 10.01 21.84
CA HIS A 40 4.81 10.69 23.11
C HIS A 40 4.34 9.88 24.34
N ASN A 41 5.00 10.11 25.48
CA ASN A 41 4.65 9.49 26.76
C ASN A 41 3.40 10.17 27.34
N LEU A 42 2.24 9.93 26.71
CA LEU A 42 0.95 10.45 27.12
C LEU A 42 0.60 9.90 28.51
N LYS A 43 0.90 10.68 29.54
CA LYS A 43 0.52 10.40 30.93
C LYS A 43 -0.57 11.39 31.33
N LYS A 44 -1.31 11.05 32.38
CA LYS A 44 -2.26 11.99 32.98
C LYS A 44 -1.50 13.26 33.38
N GLY A 45 -1.91 14.40 32.82
CA GLY A 45 -1.24 15.70 33.03
C GLY A 45 -0.24 16.11 31.96
N SER A 46 -0.03 15.30 30.91
CA SER A 46 0.76 15.68 29.75
C SER A 46 0.07 16.79 28.94
N PHE A 47 0.85 17.76 28.48
CA PHE A 47 0.43 18.78 27.53
C PHE A 47 0.58 18.27 26.11
N ILE A 48 -0.41 18.55 25.25
CA ILE A 48 -0.44 18.17 23.84
C ILE A 48 -0.84 19.40 23.04
N GLU A 49 -0.13 19.68 21.96
CA GLU A 49 -0.45 20.78 21.06
C GLU A 49 -1.57 20.40 20.09
N GLN A 50 -2.25 21.42 19.55
CA GLN A 50 -3.27 21.19 18.52
C GLN A 50 -2.62 20.60 17.27
N TYR A 51 -3.27 19.59 16.67
CA TYR A 51 -2.82 18.90 15.45
C TYR A 51 -1.53 18.06 15.60
N GLN A 52 -1.04 17.84 16.81
CA GLN A 52 0.06 16.94 17.05
C GLN A 52 -0.37 15.47 16.85
N SER A 53 0.46 14.68 16.15
CA SER A 53 0.26 13.23 16.05
C SER A 53 0.44 12.60 17.43
N ILE A 54 -0.57 11.88 17.90
CA ILE A 54 -0.57 11.20 19.20
C ILE A 54 -0.62 9.68 19.10
N MET A 55 -1.15 9.14 18.01
CA MET A 55 -1.29 7.71 17.83
C MET A 55 -1.34 7.35 16.35
N THR A 56 -0.73 6.22 16.03
CA THR A 56 -0.88 5.56 14.72
C THR A 56 -1.76 4.34 14.90
N VAL A 57 -2.96 4.38 14.31
CA VAL A 57 -3.93 3.27 14.35
C VAL A 57 -3.86 2.51 13.02
N LYS A 58 -3.64 1.20 13.11
CA LYS A 58 -3.79 0.30 11.96
C LYS A 58 -5.24 -0.12 11.83
N GLN A 59 -5.85 0.15 10.69
CA GLN A 59 -7.18 -0.35 10.38
C GLN A 59 -7.18 -1.88 10.31
N ASN A 60 -8.17 -2.52 10.92
CA ASN A 60 -8.38 -3.95 10.81
C ASN A 60 -9.03 -4.29 9.46
N SER A 61 -8.30 -4.12 8.36
CA SER A 61 -8.74 -4.53 7.03
C SER A 61 -8.24 -5.93 6.72
N ASN A 62 -9.13 -6.78 6.19
CA ASN A 62 -8.80 -8.15 5.74
C ASN A 62 -7.84 -8.19 4.54
N GLY A 63 -7.43 -7.04 4.00
CA GLY A 63 -6.47 -6.93 2.92
C GLY A 63 -5.07 -6.66 3.47
N GLN A 64 -4.21 -7.67 3.45
CA GLN A 64 -2.77 -7.42 3.48
C GLN A 64 -2.33 -6.99 2.09
N VAL A 65 -1.57 -5.90 2.04
CA VAL A 65 -1.04 -5.35 0.81
C VAL A 65 0.46 -5.57 0.79
N ILE A 66 0.96 -6.24 -0.23
CA ILE A 66 2.39 -6.48 -0.41
C ILE A 66 2.92 -5.45 -1.39
N GLU A 67 3.86 -4.62 -0.94
CA GLU A 67 4.61 -3.73 -1.82
C GLU A 67 5.88 -4.42 -2.32
N ALA A 68 5.99 -4.55 -3.64
CA ALA A 68 7.14 -5.13 -4.31
C ALA A 68 7.85 -4.09 -5.20
N LYS A 69 9.17 -4.19 -5.29
CA LYS A 69 10.00 -3.36 -6.17
C LYS A 69 10.44 -4.18 -7.37
N PHE A 70 10.15 -3.69 -8.58
CA PHE A 70 10.60 -4.32 -9.83
C PHE A 70 11.47 -3.35 -10.62
N ASP A 71 12.55 -3.86 -11.23
CA ASP A 71 13.40 -3.09 -12.14
C ASP A 71 12.58 -2.62 -13.35
N ALA A 72 12.79 -1.37 -13.78
CA ALA A 72 12.14 -0.77 -14.94
C ALA A 72 12.25 -1.61 -16.22
N LYS A 73 13.33 -2.39 -16.37
CA LYS A 73 13.50 -3.34 -17.49
C LYS A 73 12.34 -4.33 -17.61
N TYR A 74 11.70 -4.68 -16.50
CA TYR A 74 10.60 -5.64 -16.47
C TYR A 74 9.22 -5.00 -16.64
N ARG A 75 9.11 -3.67 -16.77
CA ARG A 75 7.83 -2.97 -16.88
C ARG A 75 6.91 -3.49 -18.01
N PRO A 76 7.39 -3.82 -19.21
CA PRO A 76 6.54 -4.37 -20.27
C PRO A 76 5.93 -5.75 -19.95
N TYR A 77 6.54 -6.47 -19.00
CA TYR A 77 6.17 -7.83 -18.64
C TYR A 77 5.25 -7.91 -17.42
N ILE A 78 5.01 -6.78 -16.74
CA ILE A 78 4.18 -6.68 -15.54
C ILE A 78 2.94 -5.83 -15.89
N TYR A 79 1.77 -6.42 -15.69
CA TYR A 79 0.48 -5.78 -15.94
C TYR A 79 -0.46 -6.04 -14.76
N GLU A 80 -1.48 -5.20 -14.61
CA GLU A 80 -2.51 -5.37 -13.58
C GLU A 80 -3.28 -6.68 -13.82
N GLY A 81 -3.50 -7.44 -12.76
CA GLY A 81 -4.08 -8.78 -12.82
C GLY A 81 -3.10 -9.91 -13.16
N ALA A 82 -1.81 -9.62 -13.43
CA ALA A 82 -0.81 -10.66 -13.66
C ALA A 82 -0.64 -11.57 -12.44
N SER A 83 -0.47 -12.88 -12.67
CA SER A 83 -0.22 -13.85 -11.60
C SER A 83 1.23 -13.75 -11.11
N VAL A 84 1.38 -13.53 -9.81
CA VAL A 84 2.67 -13.44 -9.13
C VAL A 84 2.77 -14.53 -8.08
N LYS A 85 3.94 -15.14 -7.96
CA LYS A 85 4.28 -16.02 -6.85
C LYS A 85 5.10 -15.22 -5.87
N VAL A 86 4.70 -15.24 -4.61
CA VAL A 86 5.42 -14.57 -3.54
C VAL A 86 5.93 -15.61 -2.57
N SER A 87 7.18 -15.47 -2.20
CA SER A 87 7.88 -16.34 -1.26
C SER A 87 8.34 -15.51 -0.07
N VAL A 88 7.92 -15.91 1.12
CA VAL A 88 8.31 -15.23 2.37
C VAL A 88 9.76 -15.59 2.69
N ASN A 89 10.61 -14.57 2.85
CA ASN A 89 12.02 -14.76 3.18
C ASN A 89 12.22 -14.63 4.69
N SER A 90 11.66 -15.57 5.45
CA SER A 90 11.81 -15.65 6.90
C SER A 90 12.26 -17.05 7.32
N THR A 91 13.12 -17.12 8.33
CA THR A 91 13.56 -18.40 8.93
C THR A 91 12.42 -19.11 9.66
N ALA A 92 11.44 -18.35 10.17
CA ALA A 92 10.30 -18.87 10.91
C ALA A 92 9.09 -19.21 10.02
N PHE A 93 8.96 -18.56 8.86
CA PHE A 93 7.81 -18.70 7.98
C PHE A 93 8.25 -18.89 6.53
N LYS A 94 8.14 -20.11 6.02
CA LYS A 94 8.47 -20.46 4.63
C LYS A 94 7.20 -20.85 3.88
N ASN A 95 6.32 -19.87 3.68
CA ASN A 95 5.10 -20.05 2.89
C ASN A 95 5.27 -19.40 1.52
N ASN A 96 4.78 -20.10 0.49
CA ASN A 96 4.70 -19.60 -0.87
C ASN A 96 3.23 -19.45 -1.22
N PHE A 97 2.86 -18.31 -1.78
CA PHE A 97 1.47 -18.02 -2.11
C PHE A 97 1.36 -17.37 -3.50
N SER A 98 0.22 -17.58 -4.13
CA SER A 98 -0.05 -17.07 -5.49
C SER A 98 -1.00 -15.89 -5.40
N ALA A 99 -0.54 -14.70 -5.78
CA ALA A 99 -1.34 -13.48 -5.77
C ALA A 99 -1.51 -12.92 -7.19
N ARG A 100 -2.24 -11.80 -7.27
CA ARG A 100 -2.37 -11.01 -8.48
C ARG A 100 -1.87 -9.59 -8.24
N VAL A 101 -1.27 -8.99 -9.25
CA VAL A 101 -0.92 -7.57 -9.21
C VAL A 101 -2.21 -6.74 -9.16
N ALA A 102 -2.37 -5.92 -8.11
CA ALA A 102 -3.52 -5.04 -7.97
C ALA A 102 -3.28 -3.72 -8.71
N LYS A 103 -2.12 -3.10 -8.47
CA LYS A 103 -1.79 -1.80 -9.04
C LYS A 103 -0.30 -1.66 -9.29
N ILE A 104 0.05 -0.91 -10.32
CA ILE A 104 1.43 -0.54 -10.63
C ILE A 104 1.54 0.98 -10.54
N SER A 105 2.55 1.48 -9.81
CA SER A 105 2.85 2.91 -9.79
C SER A 105 3.11 3.41 -11.22
N PRO A 106 2.49 4.54 -11.64
CA PRO A 106 2.79 5.13 -12.94
C PRO A 106 4.23 5.66 -12.99
N ASP A 107 4.72 6.13 -11.84
CA ASP A 107 6.05 6.72 -11.71
C ASP A 107 7.09 5.70 -11.27
N SER A 108 8.28 5.85 -11.85
CA SER A 108 9.47 5.11 -11.46
C SER A 108 10.31 5.91 -10.47
N PHE A 109 10.85 5.24 -9.46
CA PHE A 109 11.69 5.83 -8.42
C PHE A 109 13.11 5.24 -8.44
N SER A 110 14.09 6.02 -7.99
CA SER A 110 15.45 5.55 -7.72
C SER A 110 15.55 5.10 -6.26
N ASP A 111 16.08 3.89 -6.01
CA ASP A 111 16.20 3.35 -4.64
C ASP A 111 17.31 4.04 -3.83
N ASN A 112 18.27 4.69 -4.50
CA ASN A 112 19.33 5.42 -3.85
C ASN A 112 19.77 6.64 -4.70
N PRO A 113 19.63 7.88 -4.22
CA PRO A 113 20.08 9.06 -4.96
C PRO A 113 21.61 9.19 -5.07
N ASN A 114 22.38 8.38 -4.31
CA ASN A 114 23.85 8.43 -4.26
C ASN A 114 24.57 7.33 -5.06
N ASP A 115 23.85 6.43 -5.74
CA ASP A 115 24.47 5.38 -6.56
C ASP A 115 24.59 5.84 -8.02
N SER A 116 25.81 5.81 -8.58
CA SER A 116 26.14 6.20 -9.96
C SER A 116 25.49 5.32 -11.03
N ARG A 117 24.73 4.29 -10.64
CA ARG A 117 23.92 3.45 -11.53
C ARG A 117 22.47 3.83 -11.33
N GLU A 118 21.94 4.67 -12.20
CA GLU A 118 20.54 5.12 -12.23
C GLU A 118 19.58 3.94 -12.52
N ARG A 119 19.43 3.03 -11.55
CA ARG A 119 18.49 1.91 -11.62
C ARG A 119 17.14 2.41 -11.15
N ARG A 120 16.20 2.46 -12.08
CA ARG A 120 14.82 2.89 -11.84
C ARG A 120 13.97 1.66 -11.51
N TYR A 121 13.11 1.83 -10.51
CA TYR A 121 12.20 0.79 -10.04
C TYR A 121 10.76 1.26 -10.13
N TYR A 122 9.85 0.31 -10.37
CA TYR A 122 8.42 0.52 -10.23
C TYR A 122 7.93 -0.14 -8.95
N ARG A 123 7.06 0.57 -8.23
CA ARG A 123 6.36 0.03 -7.08
C ARG A 123 5.13 -0.73 -7.59
N VAL A 124 5.02 -1.99 -7.19
CA VAL A 124 3.90 -2.86 -7.55
C VAL A 124 3.20 -3.28 -6.27
N THR A 125 1.91 -2.99 -6.23
CA THR A 125 1.01 -3.34 -5.14
C THR A 125 0.32 -4.65 -5.49
N ILE A 126 0.42 -5.61 -4.58
CA ILE A 126 -0.12 -6.95 -4.74
C ILE A 126 -1.16 -7.14 -3.64
N ASP A 127 -2.40 -7.35 -4.05
CA ASP A 127 -3.48 -7.65 -3.12
C ASP A 127 -3.55 -9.16 -2.90
N SER A 128 -3.65 -9.53 -1.63
CA SER A 128 -3.62 -10.90 -1.16
C SER A 128 -4.83 -11.77 -1.55
N PHE A 129 -4.53 -12.75 -2.42
CA PHE A 129 -4.98 -14.16 -2.49
C PHE A 129 -6.40 -14.57 -2.93
N ASP A 130 -6.40 -15.31 -4.05
CA ASP A 130 -7.31 -16.44 -4.27
C ASP A 130 -6.93 -17.58 -3.28
N ASN A 131 -7.84 -17.94 -2.35
CA ASN A 131 -7.85 -19.19 -1.57
C ASN A 131 -6.74 -19.48 -0.54
N VAL A 132 -6.36 -18.55 0.34
CA VAL A 132 -5.60 -18.94 1.55
C VAL A 132 -6.12 -18.22 2.79
N SER A 133 -6.89 -18.95 3.60
CA SER A 133 -7.36 -18.54 4.93
C SER A 133 -6.23 -18.32 5.96
N ASP A 134 -4.98 -18.67 5.60
CA ASP A 134 -3.78 -18.58 6.46
C ASP A 134 -2.98 -17.26 6.29
N VAL A 135 -3.45 -16.33 5.47
CA VAL A 135 -2.73 -15.08 5.17
C VAL A 135 -2.78 -14.10 6.35
N ASN A 136 -3.74 -14.28 7.27
CA ASN A 136 -3.85 -13.52 8.50
C ASN A 136 -2.64 -13.65 9.45
N TYR A 137 -1.67 -14.51 9.14
CA TYR A 137 -0.53 -14.80 10.00
C TYR A 137 0.82 -14.25 9.52
N LEU A 138 0.89 -13.45 8.46
CA LEU A 138 2.15 -12.80 8.09
C LEU A 138 2.31 -11.48 8.84
N PRO A 139 3.30 -11.35 9.74
CA PRO A 139 3.66 -10.06 10.31
C PRO A 139 4.05 -9.06 9.22
N GLU A 140 3.61 -7.82 9.39
CA GLU A 140 4.02 -6.70 8.55
C GLU A 140 5.53 -6.45 8.69
N GLY A 141 6.17 -5.99 7.61
CA GLY A 141 7.61 -5.68 7.58
C GLY A 141 8.52 -6.87 7.28
N ILE A 142 7.97 -8.06 7.02
CA ILE A 142 8.78 -9.21 6.58
C ILE A 142 9.20 -9.04 5.12
N PRO A 143 10.49 -9.23 4.78
CA PRO A 143 10.93 -9.22 3.39
C PRO A 143 10.35 -10.40 2.63
N VAL A 144 9.79 -10.12 1.45
CA VAL A 144 9.24 -11.12 0.55
C VAL A 144 9.89 -11.02 -0.83
N ASN A 145 10.08 -12.16 -1.46
CA ASN A 145 10.53 -12.24 -2.84
C ASN A 145 9.31 -12.43 -3.74
N VAL A 146 9.14 -11.54 -4.71
CA VAL A 146 8.02 -11.60 -5.66
C VAL A 146 8.52 -11.97 -7.04
N PHE A 147 7.94 -13.02 -7.60
CA PHE A 147 8.21 -13.52 -8.93
C PHE A 147 6.98 -13.31 -9.81
N ALA A 148 7.10 -12.42 -10.80
CA ALA A 148 6.04 -12.20 -11.78
C ALA A 148 6.12 -13.25 -12.89
N THR A 149 5.00 -13.92 -13.16
CA THR A 149 4.92 -14.88 -14.26
C THR A 149 4.57 -14.13 -15.54
N SER A 150 5.58 -13.60 -16.23
CA SER A 150 5.43 -13.11 -17.60
C SER A 150 5.30 -14.32 -18.52
N LYS A 151 4.20 -14.41 -19.27
CA LYS A 151 3.83 -15.42 -20.29
C LYS A 151 4.63 -16.74 -20.27
N LYS A 152 3.94 -17.87 -20.07
CA LYS A 152 4.51 -19.21 -20.31
C LYS A 152 4.93 -19.32 -21.78
N ILE A 153 6.20 -19.09 -22.09
CA ILE A 153 6.77 -19.47 -23.39
C ILE A 153 6.96 -20.98 -23.32
N SER A 154 6.19 -21.72 -24.10
CA SER A 154 6.43 -23.15 -24.24
C SER A 154 7.73 -23.36 -25.02
N ILE A 155 8.52 -24.39 -24.68
CA ILE A 155 9.75 -24.72 -25.41
C ILE A 155 9.46 -24.86 -26.92
N PHE A 156 8.26 -25.36 -27.27
CA PHE A 156 7.78 -25.42 -28.65
C PHE A 156 7.65 -24.05 -29.32
N GLU A 157 7.15 -23.02 -28.63
CA GLU A 157 7.06 -21.66 -29.18
C GLU A 157 8.44 -21.05 -29.40
N TYR A 158 9.39 -21.33 -28.51
CA TYR A 158 10.79 -20.88 -28.67
C TYR A 158 11.45 -21.52 -29.90
N ILE A 159 11.25 -22.83 -30.10
CA ILE A 159 11.75 -23.55 -31.27
C ILE A 159 11.12 -22.98 -32.56
N ILE A 160 9.80 -22.79 -32.59
CA ILE A 160 9.10 -22.24 -33.76
C ILE A 160 9.50 -20.78 -34.05
N ALA A 161 9.73 -19.97 -33.01
CA ALA A 161 10.19 -18.58 -33.18
C ALA A 161 11.58 -18.51 -33.83
N SER A 162 12.50 -19.41 -33.47
CA SER A 162 13.81 -19.52 -34.11
C SER A 162 13.72 -19.96 -35.59
N PHE A 163 12.70 -20.74 -35.96
CA PHE A 163 12.46 -21.11 -37.37
C PHE A 163 11.83 -19.96 -38.18
N LYS A 164 11.06 -19.07 -37.55
CA LYS A 164 10.47 -17.91 -38.25
C LYS A 164 11.46 -16.77 -38.49
N SER A 165 12.52 -16.62 -37.69
CA SER A 165 13.51 -15.54 -37.86
C SER A 165 14.38 -15.67 -39.10
N ASP A 166 14.46 -16.87 -39.71
CA ASP A 166 15.20 -17.09 -40.96
C ASP A 166 14.35 -16.86 -42.22
N MET A 167 13.04 -16.58 -42.09
CA MET A 167 12.19 -16.21 -43.22
C MET A 167 12.14 -14.69 -43.37
N THR A 168 13.23 -14.12 -43.90
CA THR A 168 13.16 -12.84 -44.58
C THR A 168 12.39 -13.04 -45.88
N PHE A 169 11.10 -12.68 -45.89
CA PHE A 169 10.39 -12.49 -47.15
C PHE A 169 10.89 -11.20 -47.78
N VAL A 170 11.86 -11.36 -48.69
CA VAL A 170 12.04 -10.42 -49.78
C VAL A 170 11.07 -10.86 -50.87
N TRP A 171 9.95 -10.15 -51.02
CA TRP A 171 9.26 -9.77 -52.26
C TRP A 171 7.98 -8.99 -51.91
#